data_AF-A0A9X2CYK9-F1
#
_entry.id   AF-A0A9X2CYK9-F1
#
_cell.length_a   1.000
_cell.length_b   1.000
_cell.length_c   1.000
_cell.angle_alpha   90.00
_cell.angle_beta   90.00
_cell.angle_gamma   90.00
#
_symmetry.space_group_name_H-M   'P 1'
#
loop_
_entity.id
_entity.type
_entity.pdbx_description
1 polymer ?
#
loop_
_entity_poly.entity_id
_entity_poly.type
_entity_poly.pdbx_seq_one_letter_code
_entity_poly.pdbx_strand_id
1 'polypeptide(L)'
;MTFTCEQIKQLEKPYQDLGSSDALAEHRDELNKLSPKEMQDLASRMILACPQEELDSFGEAIHSLASTTEEPSFHAVISQAHAVKKHILRLLDPTHKSPHDLLMDEEASEELFIPFKALALKILENNESAIAGRLALATPAKSRSQLSHHLNNTFNGSELAAKTAAAFTVCRDIERFLLGVKPEEFFTSPEFNVDLCLEFSMLFAPLLKGHEQAIGEKLSLLEPKVRHGIGRKLEMMCPNAHDKQSPFRLIAAAMTSKEMEHQQETPVQTEKPIEIIPNTSNPNGMFNSQLRARKASTDIPKSAPEYEYESGSESGSDEEQESRLSSCCG
;
A
#
# COMPACT_ATOMS: atom_id res chain seq x y z
N MET A 1 -40.16 21.88 2.26
CA MET A 1 -40.55 21.89 3.70
C MET A 1 -39.29 22.34 4.39
N THR A 2 -39.31 23.50 5.04
CA THR A 2 -38.11 24.07 5.65
C THR A 2 -37.79 23.33 6.95
N PHE A 3 -36.64 22.67 7.00
CA PHE A 3 -36.09 22.13 8.24
C PHE A 3 -35.67 23.26 9.17
N THR A 4 -35.95 23.12 10.46
CA THR A 4 -35.40 24.01 11.49
C THR A 4 -33.95 23.63 11.82
N CYS A 5 -33.20 24.55 12.42
CA CYS A 5 -31.83 24.29 12.90
C CYS A 5 -31.71 22.98 13.71
N GLU A 6 -32.65 22.68 14.61
CA GLU A 6 -32.63 21.43 15.40
C GLU A 6 -32.91 20.17 14.55
N GLN A 7 -33.75 20.28 13.53
CA GLN A 7 -33.99 19.18 12.59
C GLN A 7 -32.77 18.91 11.71
N ILE A 8 -32.11 19.97 11.24
CA ILE A 8 -30.90 19.88 10.41
C ILE A 8 -29.79 19.12 11.15
N LYS A 9 -29.60 19.39 12.45
CA LYS A 9 -28.60 18.68 13.27
C LYS A 9 -28.84 17.18 13.30
N GLN A 10 -30.11 16.76 13.33
CA GLN A 10 -30.54 15.37 13.50
C GLN A 10 -30.76 14.61 12.18
N LEU A 11 -30.52 15.24 11.02
CA LEU A 11 -30.65 14.56 9.73
C LEU A 11 -29.73 13.34 9.67
N GLU A 12 -30.29 12.16 9.44
CA GLU A 12 -29.51 10.92 9.28
C GLU A 12 -28.70 10.93 7.99
N LYS A 13 -29.25 11.50 6.91
CA LYS A 13 -28.65 11.52 5.57
C LYS A 13 -28.62 12.93 4.99
N PRO A 14 -27.85 13.86 5.59
CA PRO A 14 -27.91 15.28 5.26
C PRO A 14 -27.57 15.58 3.81
N TYR A 15 -26.75 14.75 3.14
CA TYR A 15 -26.51 14.91 1.69
C TYR A 15 -27.75 14.65 0.83
N GLN A 16 -28.59 13.69 1.19
CA GLN A 16 -29.80 13.39 0.39
C GLN A 16 -30.84 14.50 0.52
N ASP A 17 -30.94 15.08 1.71
CA ASP A 17 -31.93 16.11 2.02
C ASP A 17 -31.47 17.51 1.61
N LEU A 18 -30.16 17.79 1.66
CA LEU A 18 -29.57 19.12 1.44
C LEU A 18 -28.54 19.17 0.29
N GLY A 19 -28.36 18.09 -0.48
CA GLY A 19 -27.29 17.99 -1.49
C GLY A 19 -27.52 18.76 -2.80
N SER A 20 -28.62 19.52 -2.91
CA SER A 20 -28.96 20.29 -4.10
C SER A 20 -28.84 21.80 -3.86
N SER A 21 -28.62 22.57 -4.93
CA SER A 21 -28.55 24.04 -4.87
C SER A 21 -29.83 24.62 -4.25
N ASP A 22 -31.00 24.16 -4.71
CA ASP A 22 -32.30 24.62 -4.20
C ASP A 22 -32.47 24.33 -2.71
N ALA A 23 -32.12 23.11 -2.25
CA ALA A 23 -32.24 22.74 -0.85
C ALA A 23 -31.32 23.55 0.06
N LEU A 24 -30.07 23.77 -0.35
CA LEU A 24 -29.14 24.62 0.41
C LEU A 24 -29.61 26.09 0.45
N ALA A 25 -30.18 26.60 -0.65
CA ALA A 25 -30.75 27.94 -0.70
C ALA A 25 -31.97 28.09 0.23
N GLU A 26 -32.91 27.13 0.19
CA GLU A 26 -34.13 27.12 1.01
C GLU A 26 -33.80 27.12 2.52
N HIS A 27 -32.69 26.48 2.92
CA HIS A 27 -32.31 26.31 4.32
C HIS A 27 -31.18 27.23 4.79
N ARG A 28 -30.74 28.19 3.97
CA ARG A 28 -29.56 29.03 4.23
C ARG A 28 -29.59 29.71 5.60
N ASP A 29 -30.71 30.31 5.98
CA ASP A 29 -30.84 31.05 7.24
C ASP A 29 -30.73 30.12 8.45
N GLU A 30 -31.28 28.91 8.38
CA GLU A 30 -31.19 27.92 9.45
C GLU A 30 -29.79 27.30 9.52
N LEU A 31 -29.15 27.05 8.38
CA LEU A 31 -27.77 26.57 8.29
C LEU A 31 -26.78 27.56 8.91
N ASN A 32 -27.00 28.87 8.71
CA ASN A 32 -26.15 29.91 9.29
C ASN A 32 -26.38 30.16 10.80
N LYS A 33 -27.42 29.58 11.41
CA LYS A 33 -27.63 29.61 12.87
C LYS A 33 -26.80 28.56 13.63
N LEU A 34 -26.22 27.60 12.93
CA LEU A 34 -25.38 26.57 13.52
C LEU A 34 -24.11 27.19 14.10
N SER A 35 -23.60 26.64 15.20
CA SER A 35 -22.27 26.99 15.69
C SER A 35 -21.18 26.54 14.71
N PRO A 36 -19.97 27.12 14.73
CA PRO A 36 -18.89 26.72 13.82
C PRO A 36 -18.59 25.21 13.84
N LYS A 37 -18.65 24.58 15.02
CA LYS A 37 -18.45 23.14 15.19
C LYS A 37 -19.58 22.32 14.56
N GLU A 38 -20.83 22.76 14.71
CA GLU A 38 -21.99 22.08 14.11
C GLU A 38 -21.99 22.23 12.58
N MET A 39 -21.60 23.40 12.06
CA MET A 39 -21.40 23.59 10.62
C MET A 39 -20.35 22.62 10.07
N GLN A 40 -19.21 22.50 10.74
CA GLN A 40 -18.13 21.58 10.34
C GLN A 40 -18.58 20.11 10.38
N ASP A 41 -19.29 19.68 11.42
CA ASP A 41 -19.80 18.31 11.51
C ASP A 41 -20.79 18.00 10.38
N LEU A 42 -21.78 18.87 10.18
CA LEU A 42 -22.78 18.71 9.12
C LEU A 42 -22.14 18.68 7.73
N ALA A 43 -21.24 19.63 7.44
CA ALA A 43 -20.51 19.68 6.18
C ALA A 43 -19.69 18.39 5.96
N SER A 44 -19.00 17.92 7.01
CA SER A 44 -18.23 16.67 6.94
C SER A 44 -19.13 15.47 6.64
N ARG A 45 -20.29 15.36 7.30
CA ARG A 45 -21.27 14.27 7.04
C ARG A 45 -21.82 14.32 5.61
N MET A 46 -22.13 15.52 5.10
CA MET A 46 -22.59 15.68 3.71
C MET A 46 -21.51 15.26 2.71
N ILE A 47 -20.27 15.71 2.90
CA ILE A 47 -19.16 15.42 1.99
C ILE A 47 -18.75 13.95 2.02
N LEU A 48 -18.81 13.29 3.18
CA LEU A 48 -18.58 11.84 3.27
C LEU A 48 -19.67 11.05 2.54
N ALA A 49 -20.93 11.46 2.68
CA ALA A 49 -22.08 10.79 2.05
C ALA A 49 -22.22 11.07 0.55
N CYS A 50 -21.61 12.15 0.03
CA CYS A 50 -21.61 12.48 -1.40
C CYS A 50 -20.85 11.43 -2.22
N PRO A 51 -21.47 10.75 -3.20
CA PRO A 51 -20.78 9.87 -4.13
C PRO A 51 -19.65 10.60 -4.88
N GLN A 52 -18.64 9.87 -5.34
CA GLN A 52 -17.51 10.47 -6.05
C GLN A 52 -17.93 11.02 -7.42
N GLU A 53 -18.87 10.36 -8.09
CA GLU A 53 -19.41 10.71 -9.40
C GLU A 53 -20.23 12.01 -9.36
N GLU A 54 -20.82 12.33 -8.21
CA GLU A 54 -21.65 13.51 -7.99
C GLU A 54 -20.88 14.67 -7.35
N LEU A 55 -19.59 14.48 -7.04
CA LEU A 55 -18.79 15.46 -6.30
C LEU A 55 -18.63 16.78 -7.06
N ASP A 56 -18.43 16.74 -8.38
CA ASP A 56 -18.30 17.96 -9.19
C ASP A 56 -19.64 18.70 -9.29
N SER A 57 -20.75 18.01 -9.56
CA SER A 57 -22.08 18.61 -9.56
C SER A 57 -22.47 19.19 -8.20
N PHE A 58 -22.05 18.54 -7.11
CA PHE A 58 -22.26 19.08 -5.77
C PHE A 58 -21.42 20.33 -5.51
N GLY A 59 -20.19 20.38 -6.05
CA GLY A 59 -19.36 21.59 -6.03
C GLY A 59 -20.01 22.76 -6.76
N GLU A 60 -20.63 22.52 -7.92
CA GLU A 60 -21.40 23.54 -8.65
C GLU A 60 -22.60 24.04 -7.83
N ALA A 61 -23.32 23.13 -7.18
CA ALA A 61 -24.42 23.48 -6.29
C ALA A 61 -23.95 24.36 -5.12
N ILE A 62 -22.82 24.02 -4.48
CA ILE A 62 -22.22 24.83 -3.42
C ILE A 62 -21.85 26.22 -3.97
N HIS A 63 -21.11 26.29 -5.08
CA HIS A 63 -20.66 27.55 -5.66
C HIS A 63 -21.80 28.50 -6.08
N SER A 64 -22.94 27.95 -6.51
CA SER A 64 -24.11 28.75 -6.88
C SER A 64 -24.69 29.58 -5.72
N LEU A 65 -24.31 29.26 -4.48
CA LEU A 65 -24.80 29.88 -3.25
C LEU A 65 -23.79 30.84 -2.63
N ALA A 66 -22.67 31.06 -3.29
CA ALA A 66 -21.61 31.93 -2.82
C ALA A 66 -22.17 33.34 -2.57
N SER A 67 -22.18 33.73 -1.30
CA SER A 67 -22.57 35.08 -0.90
C SER A 67 -21.36 35.97 -0.72
N THR A 68 -21.45 37.21 -1.15
CA THR A 68 -20.42 38.26 -1.00
C THR A 68 -20.31 38.83 0.42
N THR A 69 -21.02 38.28 1.40
CA THR A 69 -21.01 38.74 2.79
C THR A 69 -19.85 38.12 3.58
N GLU A 70 -19.14 38.94 4.35
CA GLU A 70 -17.96 38.56 5.16
C GLU A 70 -18.28 37.72 6.42
N GLU A 71 -19.56 37.43 6.69
CA GLU A 71 -19.96 36.64 7.86
C GLU A 71 -19.60 35.15 7.71
N PRO A 72 -19.25 34.47 8.83
CA PRO A 72 -19.03 33.02 8.82
C PRO A 72 -20.31 32.32 8.37
N SER A 73 -20.26 31.71 7.20
CA SER A 73 -21.43 31.07 6.58
C SER A 73 -21.20 29.58 6.40
N PHE A 74 -22.27 28.81 6.47
CA PHE A 74 -22.22 27.37 6.19
C PHE A 74 -21.68 27.10 4.78
N HIS A 75 -21.96 27.97 3.80
CA HIS A 75 -21.39 27.91 2.46
C HIS A 75 -19.85 27.88 2.46
N ALA A 76 -19.20 28.76 3.24
CA ALA A 76 -17.74 28.79 3.32
C ALA A 76 -17.20 27.47 3.91
N VAL A 77 -17.84 26.96 4.96
CA VAL A 77 -17.45 25.72 5.64
C VAL A 77 -17.63 24.50 4.72
N ILE A 78 -18.76 24.37 4.03
CA ILE A 78 -19.00 23.24 3.12
C ILE A 78 -18.12 23.31 1.86
N SER A 79 -17.79 24.52 1.38
CA SER A 79 -16.82 24.72 0.30
C SER A 79 -15.42 24.22 0.67
N GLN A 80 -14.95 24.51 1.89
CA GLN A 80 -13.68 24.01 2.40
C GLN A 80 -13.70 22.48 2.55
N ALA A 81 -14.78 21.92 3.12
CA ALA A 81 -14.95 20.47 3.24
C ALA A 81 -14.94 19.76 1.87
N HIS A 82 -15.61 20.35 0.86
CA HIS A 82 -15.59 19.89 -0.52
C HIS A 82 -14.17 19.92 -1.11
N ALA A 83 -13.45 21.03 -0.91
CA ALA A 83 -12.07 21.17 -1.36
C ALA A 83 -11.18 20.09 -0.75
N VAL A 84 -11.33 19.73 0.52
CA VAL A 84 -10.56 18.64 1.17
C VAL A 84 -10.76 17.31 0.44
N LYS A 85 -12.02 16.91 0.18
CA LYS A 85 -12.29 15.67 -0.55
C LYS A 85 -11.73 15.70 -1.97
N LYS A 86 -11.88 16.83 -2.67
CA LYS A 86 -11.33 17.00 -4.02
C LYS A 86 -9.81 16.91 -4.02
N HIS A 87 -9.12 17.52 -3.05
CA HIS A 87 -7.67 17.45 -2.94
C HIS A 87 -7.19 16.02 -2.71
N ILE A 88 -7.81 15.29 -1.79
CA ILE A 88 -7.44 13.89 -1.50
C ILE A 88 -7.66 13.01 -2.72
N LEU A 89 -8.79 13.13 -3.43
CA LEU A 89 -9.05 12.35 -4.64
C LEU A 89 -8.08 12.71 -5.78
N ARG A 90 -7.62 13.96 -5.87
CA ARG A 90 -6.56 14.34 -6.83
C ARG A 90 -5.21 13.67 -6.52
N LEU A 91 -4.96 13.26 -5.28
CA LEU A 91 -3.78 12.45 -4.96
C LEU A 91 -3.85 11.06 -5.59
N LEU A 92 -5.03 10.58 -6.01
CA LEU A 92 -5.21 9.28 -6.66
C LEU A 92 -5.23 9.38 -8.20
N ASP A 93 -5.47 10.57 -8.77
CA ASP A 93 -5.67 10.76 -10.22
C ASP A 93 -4.38 10.53 -11.04
N PRO A 94 -4.23 9.43 -11.83
CA PRO A 94 -3.01 9.06 -12.59
C PRO A 94 -2.49 10.14 -13.54
N THR A 95 -3.33 11.09 -13.95
CA THR A 95 -2.92 12.18 -14.84
C THR A 95 -2.14 13.29 -14.12
N HIS A 96 -2.28 13.39 -12.80
CA HIS A 96 -1.60 14.38 -11.98
C HIS A 96 -0.12 14.01 -11.76
N LYS A 97 0.78 14.76 -12.39
CA LYS A 97 2.23 14.45 -12.41
C LYS A 97 2.95 14.71 -11.08
N SER A 98 2.48 15.67 -10.29
CA SER A 98 3.12 16.07 -9.03
C SER A 98 2.13 16.09 -7.85
N PRO A 99 1.55 14.94 -7.46
CA PRO A 99 0.58 14.86 -6.36
C PRO A 99 1.14 15.36 -5.02
N HIS A 100 2.46 15.34 -4.83
CA HIS A 100 3.10 15.85 -3.62
C HIS A 100 2.93 17.36 -3.42
N ASP A 101 2.80 18.15 -4.49
CA ASP A 101 2.65 19.60 -4.39
C ASP A 101 1.36 19.97 -3.65
N LEU A 102 0.29 19.18 -3.83
CA LEU A 102 -1.01 19.38 -3.16
C LEU A 102 -0.93 19.20 -1.64
N LEU A 103 0.07 18.47 -1.17
CA LEU A 103 0.32 18.23 0.25
C LEU A 103 1.40 19.14 0.81
N MET A 104 2.15 19.83 -0.04
CA MET A 104 3.28 20.66 0.37
C MET A 104 2.96 22.15 0.40
N ASP A 105 1.77 22.50 -0.05
CA ASP A 105 1.21 23.83 0.08
C ASP A 105 0.82 24.08 1.56
N GLU A 106 1.62 24.93 2.23
CA GLU A 106 1.43 25.28 3.65
C GLU A 106 0.10 25.99 3.88
N GLU A 107 -0.32 26.86 2.94
CA GLU A 107 -1.61 27.56 3.01
C GLU A 107 -2.76 26.54 2.95
N ALA A 108 -2.69 25.58 2.01
CA ALA A 108 -3.67 24.50 1.95
C ALA A 108 -3.66 23.61 3.21
N SER A 109 -2.50 23.36 3.80
CA SER A 109 -2.40 22.57 5.03
C SER A 109 -3.07 23.26 6.23
N GLU A 110 -2.78 24.53 6.44
CA GLU A 110 -3.32 25.30 7.57
C GLU A 110 -4.79 25.63 7.40
N GLU A 111 -5.24 25.98 6.19
CA GLU A 111 -6.60 26.45 5.95
C GLU A 111 -7.59 25.32 5.62
N LEU A 112 -7.13 24.19 5.04
CA LEU A 112 -8.01 23.10 4.63
C LEU A 112 -7.85 21.85 5.51
N PHE A 113 -6.63 21.31 5.59
CA PHE A 113 -6.43 19.99 6.21
C PHE A 113 -6.51 20.01 7.73
N ILE A 114 -5.95 21.03 8.40
CA ILE A 114 -5.99 21.11 9.87
C ILE A 114 -7.44 21.26 10.39
N PRO A 115 -8.27 22.19 9.88
CA PRO A 115 -9.65 22.35 10.35
C PRO A 115 -10.53 21.12 10.08
N PHE A 116 -10.27 20.41 8.98
CA PHE A 116 -11.03 19.23 8.56
C PHE A 116 -10.25 17.93 8.72
N LYS A 117 -9.32 17.86 9.69
CA LYS A 117 -8.44 16.69 9.88
C LYS A 117 -9.22 15.38 10.02
N ALA A 118 -10.30 15.38 10.80
CA ALA A 118 -11.14 14.19 10.99
C ALA A 118 -11.85 13.75 9.70
N LEU A 119 -12.30 14.71 8.88
CA LEU A 119 -12.87 14.44 7.56
C LEU A 119 -11.81 13.89 6.61
N ALA A 120 -10.64 14.52 6.56
CA ALA A 120 -9.53 14.11 5.71
C ALA A 120 -9.10 12.66 6.02
N LEU A 121 -8.94 12.31 7.30
CA LEU A 121 -8.60 10.95 7.72
C LEU A 121 -9.66 9.93 7.26
N LYS A 122 -10.95 10.23 7.41
CA LYS A 122 -12.02 9.34 6.93
C LYS A 122 -12.06 9.17 5.42
N ILE A 123 -11.67 10.18 4.66
CA ILE A 123 -11.59 10.08 3.18
C ILE A 123 -10.36 9.27 2.77
N LEU A 124 -9.28 9.36 3.54
CA LEU A 124 -8.05 8.61 3.31
C LEU A 124 -8.22 7.11 3.59
N GLU A 125 -9.13 6.72 4.48
CA GLU A 125 -9.43 5.33 4.82
C GLU A 125 -9.60 4.46 3.56
N ASN A 126 -8.84 3.35 3.52
CA ASN A 126 -8.77 2.38 2.42
C ASN A 126 -8.02 2.84 1.15
N ASN A 127 -7.54 4.09 1.10
CA ASN A 127 -6.79 4.64 -0.03
C ASN A 127 -5.31 4.92 0.30
N GLU A 128 -4.89 4.72 1.55
CA GLU A 128 -3.58 5.15 2.04
C GLU A 128 -2.42 4.49 1.29
N SER A 129 -2.51 3.16 1.05
CA SER A 129 -1.45 2.43 0.33
C SER A 129 -1.35 2.88 -1.13
N ALA A 130 -2.49 3.13 -1.78
CA ALA A 130 -2.53 3.60 -3.16
C ALA A 130 -1.95 5.02 -3.29
N ILE A 131 -2.32 5.92 -2.38
CA ILE A 131 -1.77 7.28 -2.31
C ILE A 131 -0.27 7.23 -2.03
N ALA A 132 0.15 6.48 -1.01
CA ALA A 132 1.56 6.33 -0.63
C ALA A 132 2.42 5.79 -1.78
N GLY A 133 1.97 4.73 -2.45
CA GLY A 133 2.67 4.17 -3.61
C GLY A 133 2.79 5.18 -4.76
N ARG A 134 1.74 5.94 -5.01
CA ARG A 134 1.78 7.00 -6.02
C ARG A 134 2.72 8.14 -5.64
N LEU A 135 2.68 8.59 -4.39
CA LEU A 135 3.61 9.61 -3.87
C LEU A 135 5.05 9.12 -4.04
N ALA A 136 5.35 7.85 -3.78
CA ALA A 136 6.69 7.28 -3.96
C ALA A 136 7.18 7.33 -5.42
N LEU A 137 6.28 7.05 -6.38
CA LEU A 137 6.61 7.12 -7.81
C LEU A 137 6.80 8.55 -8.32
N ALA A 138 5.97 9.48 -7.86
CA ALA A 138 5.91 10.83 -8.43
C ALA A 138 6.78 11.86 -7.68
N THR A 139 7.16 11.59 -6.43
CA THR A 139 7.95 12.53 -5.62
C THR A 139 9.44 12.35 -5.90
N PRO A 140 10.15 13.41 -6.34
CA PRO A 140 11.60 13.38 -6.51
C PRO A 140 12.31 13.02 -5.20
N ALA A 141 13.38 12.23 -5.28
CA ALA A 141 14.13 11.76 -4.11
C ALA A 141 14.54 12.89 -3.14
N LYS A 142 14.85 14.09 -3.66
CA LYS A 142 15.24 15.27 -2.86
C LYS A 142 14.10 15.82 -1.99
N SER A 143 12.85 15.63 -2.42
CA SER A 143 11.66 16.17 -1.75
C SER A 143 11.00 15.15 -0.81
N ARG A 144 11.38 13.85 -0.89
CA ARG A 144 10.78 12.78 -0.09
C ARG A 144 10.87 13.03 1.42
N SER A 145 12.03 13.47 1.93
CA SER A 145 12.20 13.75 3.36
C SER A 145 11.33 14.91 3.85
N GLN A 146 11.22 15.97 3.05
CA GLN A 146 10.38 17.13 3.37
C GLN A 146 8.91 16.74 3.40
N LEU A 147 8.44 15.98 2.40
CA LEU A 147 7.07 15.49 2.35
C LEU A 147 6.75 14.57 3.54
N SER A 148 7.65 13.65 3.89
CA SER A 148 7.45 12.80 5.08
C SER A 148 7.33 13.60 6.37
N HIS A 149 8.16 14.64 6.54
CA HIS A 149 8.08 15.51 7.70
C HIS A 149 6.74 16.27 7.74
N HIS A 150 6.30 16.83 6.62
CA HIS A 150 5.03 17.53 6.53
C HIS A 150 3.83 16.62 6.83
N LEU A 151 3.81 15.42 6.23
CA LEU A 151 2.77 14.42 6.50
C LEU A 151 2.71 14.03 7.98
N ASN A 152 3.86 13.87 8.63
CA ASN A 152 3.91 13.60 10.06
C ASN A 152 3.40 14.75 10.92
N ASN A 153 3.55 16.01 10.47
CA ASN A 153 3.02 17.16 11.20
C ASN A 153 1.50 17.29 11.00
N THR A 154 1.04 17.27 9.76
CA THR A 154 -0.37 17.49 9.41
C THR A 154 -1.23 16.29 9.81
N PHE A 155 -0.76 15.08 9.48
CA PHE A 155 -1.44 13.81 9.73
C PHE A 155 -0.69 12.94 10.74
N ASN A 156 -0.22 13.55 11.84
CA ASN A 156 0.49 12.84 12.90
C ASN A 156 -0.26 11.57 13.36
N GLY A 157 0.46 10.45 13.41
CA GLY A 157 -0.06 9.14 13.80
C GLY A 157 -1.00 8.47 12.78
N SER A 158 -1.15 9.04 11.58
CA SER A 158 -2.01 8.45 10.54
C SER A 158 -1.34 7.30 9.80
N GLU A 159 -2.17 6.39 9.30
CA GLU A 159 -1.74 5.30 8.42
C GLU A 159 -1.14 5.82 7.10
N LEU A 160 -1.63 6.95 6.58
CA LEU A 160 -1.07 7.60 5.40
C LEU A 160 0.41 7.97 5.60
N ALA A 161 0.75 8.61 6.72
CA ALA A 161 2.11 9.05 7.00
C ALA A 161 3.06 7.84 7.13
N ALA A 162 2.64 6.81 7.87
CA ALA A 162 3.39 5.56 8.03
C ALA A 162 3.61 4.83 6.69
N LYS A 163 2.54 4.66 5.90
CA LYS A 163 2.60 4.01 4.59
C LYS A 163 3.43 4.79 3.58
N THR A 164 3.38 6.12 3.60
CA THR A 164 4.22 6.95 2.72
C THR A 164 5.70 6.78 3.04
N ALA A 165 6.06 6.74 4.32
CA ALA A 165 7.44 6.45 4.73
C ALA A 165 7.90 5.05 4.30
N ALA A 166 7.03 4.04 4.43
CA ALA A 166 7.31 2.69 3.97
C ALA A 166 7.47 2.62 2.43
N ALA A 167 6.57 3.25 1.67
CA ALA A 167 6.65 3.31 0.21
C ALA A 167 7.91 4.02 -0.28
N PHE A 168 8.33 5.11 0.37
CA PHE A 168 9.61 5.77 0.08
C PHE A 168 10.81 4.89 0.36
N THR A 169 10.76 4.09 1.43
CA THR A 169 11.81 3.13 1.78
C THR A 169 11.93 2.04 0.71
N VAL A 170 10.81 1.42 0.32
CA VAL A 170 10.78 0.41 -0.75
C VAL A 170 11.28 1.01 -2.07
N CYS A 171 10.83 2.21 -2.44
CA CYS A 171 11.25 2.88 -3.67
C CYS A 171 12.76 3.18 -3.66
N ARG A 172 13.30 3.70 -2.55
CA ARG A 172 14.74 3.94 -2.36
C ARG A 172 15.53 2.65 -2.48
N ASP A 173 15.05 1.54 -1.90
CA ASP A 173 15.78 0.28 -1.90
C ASP A 173 15.77 -0.37 -3.28
N ILE A 174 14.68 -0.22 -4.05
CA ILE A 174 14.63 -0.58 -5.47
C ILE A 174 15.68 0.23 -6.26
N GLU A 175 15.67 1.56 -6.12
CA GLU A 175 16.58 2.47 -6.84
C GLU A 175 18.05 2.21 -6.49
N ARG A 176 18.36 1.99 -5.20
CA ARG A 176 19.73 1.87 -4.70
C ARG A 176 20.32 0.48 -4.90
N PHE A 177 19.55 -0.56 -4.61
CA PHE A 177 20.06 -1.94 -4.58
C PHE A 177 19.65 -2.70 -5.82
N LEU A 178 18.35 -2.81 -6.09
CA LEU A 178 17.83 -3.66 -7.16
C LEU A 178 18.26 -3.17 -8.55
N LEU A 179 18.20 -1.85 -8.79
CA LEU A 179 18.73 -1.20 -9.99
C LEU A 179 20.25 -0.90 -9.90
N GLY A 180 20.86 -1.17 -8.75
CA GLY A 180 22.25 -0.87 -8.46
C GLY A 180 23.25 -1.91 -9.00
N VAL A 181 24.45 -1.87 -8.43
CA VAL A 181 25.54 -2.80 -8.79
C VAL A 181 25.28 -4.20 -8.21
N LYS A 182 24.70 -4.28 -7.02
CA LYS A 182 24.52 -5.51 -6.22
C LYS A 182 23.03 -5.74 -5.90
N PRO A 183 22.24 -6.28 -6.84
CA PRO A 183 20.82 -6.50 -6.65
C PRO A 183 20.48 -7.49 -5.52
N GLU A 184 21.41 -8.35 -5.13
CA GLU A 184 21.26 -9.27 -4.00
C GLU A 184 21.05 -8.55 -2.67
N GLU A 185 21.63 -7.35 -2.50
CA GLU A 185 21.53 -6.58 -1.25
C GLU A 185 20.08 -6.20 -0.93
N PHE A 186 19.24 -6.01 -1.96
CA PHE A 186 17.80 -5.79 -1.79
C PHE A 186 17.14 -6.95 -1.03
N PHE A 187 17.49 -8.19 -1.38
CA PHE A 187 16.88 -9.38 -0.80
C PHE A 187 17.55 -9.81 0.49
N THR A 188 18.84 -9.54 0.68
CA THR A 188 19.58 -9.95 1.89
C THR A 188 19.56 -8.90 2.98
N SER A 189 19.03 -7.71 2.72
CA SER A 189 18.88 -6.65 3.73
C SER A 189 18.04 -7.13 4.92
N PRO A 190 18.41 -6.79 6.17
CA PRO A 190 17.56 -7.03 7.33
C PRO A 190 16.26 -6.23 7.29
N GLU A 191 16.21 -5.14 6.52
CA GLU A 191 15.02 -4.30 6.31
C GLU A 191 14.07 -4.89 5.25
N PHE A 192 14.48 -5.96 4.55
CA PHE A 192 13.64 -6.61 3.54
C PHE A 192 12.37 -7.20 4.16
N ASN A 193 11.21 -6.79 3.65
CA ASN A 193 9.92 -7.27 4.08
C ASN A 193 9.04 -7.58 2.86
N VAL A 194 8.61 -8.85 2.75
CA VAL A 194 7.79 -9.33 1.63
C VAL A 194 6.41 -8.67 1.64
N ASP A 195 5.80 -8.50 2.82
CA ASP A 195 4.45 -7.94 2.95
C ASP A 195 4.43 -6.49 2.46
N LEU A 196 5.44 -5.69 2.83
CA LEU A 196 5.60 -4.33 2.30
C LEU A 196 5.83 -4.32 0.78
N CYS A 197 6.58 -5.28 0.25
CA CYS A 197 6.78 -5.39 -1.20
C CYS A 197 5.48 -5.78 -1.94
N LEU A 198 4.63 -6.59 -1.32
CA LEU A 198 3.33 -6.96 -1.87
C LEU A 198 2.34 -5.79 -1.80
N GLU A 199 2.29 -5.10 -0.67
CA GLU A 199 1.47 -3.89 -0.47
C GLU A 199 1.82 -2.81 -1.51
N PHE A 200 3.12 -2.58 -1.73
CA PHE A 200 3.62 -1.61 -2.70
C PHE A 200 4.08 -2.25 -4.02
N SER A 201 3.47 -3.37 -4.41
CA SER A 201 3.82 -4.09 -5.65
C SER A 201 3.70 -3.23 -6.91
N MET A 202 2.82 -2.21 -6.89
CA MET A 202 2.68 -1.22 -7.94
C MET A 202 3.95 -0.41 -8.25
N LEU A 203 4.92 -0.35 -7.33
CA LEU A 203 6.19 0.37 -7.53
C LEU A 203 7.12 -0.35 -8.50
N PHE A 204 7.09 -1.68 -8.52
CA PHE A 204 8.11 -2.47 -9.19
C PHE A 204 7.98 -2.42 -10.72
N ALA A 205 6.77 -2.54 -11.27
CA ALA A 205 6.60 -2.57 -12.71
C ALA A 205 7.06 -1.27 -13.41
N PRO A 206 6.72 -0.06 -12.92
CA PRO A 206 7.22 1.18 -13.51
C PRO A 206 8.74 1.38 -13.33
N LEU A 207 9.28 1.03 -12.15
CA LEU A 207 10.68 1.29 -11.82
C LEU A 207 11.65 0.29 -12.47
N LEU A 208 11.22 -0.97 -12.65
CA LEU A 208 12.07 -2.03 -13.19
C LEU A 208 11.98 -2.20 -14.70
N LYS A 209 11.03 -1.53 -15.35
CA LYS A 209 10.76 -1.68 -16.78
C LYS A 209 12.02 -1.55 -17.63
N GLY A 210 12.40 -2.63 -18.31
CA GLY A 210 13.57 -2.69 -19.19
C GLY A 210 14.88 -3.07 -18.48
N HIS A 211 14.86 -3.28 -17.17
CA HIS A 211 16.02 -3.67 -16.37
C HIS A 211 15.95 -5.11 -15.83
N GLU A 212 14.79 -5.78 -15.96
CA GLU A 212 14.51 -7.08 -15.35
C GLU A 212 15.52 -8.16 -15.77
N GLN A 213 15.84 -8.21 -17.06
CA GLN A 213 16.81 -9.15 -17.63
C GLN A 213 18.21 -8.94 -17.03
N ALA A 214 18.68 -7.68 -17.00
CA ALA A 214 20.01 -7.34 -16.48
C ALA A 214 20.14 -7.64 -14.99
N ILE A 215 19.06 -7.44 -14.22
CA ILE A 215 19.00 -7.80 -12.80
C ILE A 215 19.13 -9.31 -12.63
N GLY A 216 18.32 -10.10 -13.36
CA GLY A 216 18.36 -11.56 -13.27
C GLY A 216 19.72 -12.13 -13.67
N GLU A 217 20.37 -11.57 -14.70
CA GLU A 217 21.71 -11.96 -15.11
C GLU A 217 22.77 -11.70 -14.03
N LYS A 218 22.72 -10.56 -13.33
CA LYS A 218 23.61 -10.31 -12.18
C LYS A 218 23.38 -11.32 -11.06
N LEU A 219 22.11 -11.59 -10.74
CA LEU A 219 21.74 -12.57 -9.70
C LEU A 219 22.13 -14.00 -10.07
N SER A 220 22.22 -14.34 -11.37
CA SER A 220 22.64 -15.66 -11.84
C SER A 220 24.09 -16.02 -11.46
N LEU A 221 24.93 -15.01 -11.21
CA LEU A 221 26.35 -15.17 -10.87
C LEU A 221 26.60 -15.49 -9.38
N LEU A 222 25.54 -15.46 -8.57
CA LEU A 222 25.62 -15.69 -7.13
C LEU A 222 25.75 -17.17 -6.79
N GLU A 223 26.26 -17.45 -5.60
CA GLU A 223 26.33 -18.81 -5.07
C GLU A 223 24.94 -19.48 -5.07
N PRO A 224 24.86 -20.79 -5.38
CA PRO A 224 23.58 -21.50 -5.53
C PRO A 224 22.64 -21.35 -4.33
N LYS A 225 23.17 -21.31 -3.11
CA LYS A 225 22.37 -21.16 -1.89
C LYS A 225 21.71 -19.78 -1.79
N VAL A 226 22.46 -18.71 -2.10
CA VAL A 226 21.95 -17.33 -2.10
C VAL A 226 20.92 -17.17 -3.20
N ARG A 227 21.24 -17.65 -4.40
CA ARG A 227 20.39 -17.62 -5.59
C ARG A 227 19.05 -18.34 -5.38
N HIS A 228 19.06 -19.53 -4.77
CA HIS A 228 17.85 -20.26 -4.40
C HIS A 228 16.98 -19.50 -3.39
N GLY A 229 17.62 -18.87 -2.39
CA GLY A 229 16.93 -18.04 -1.41
C GLY A 229 16.24 -16.82 -2.04
N ILE A 230 16.92 -16.17 -2.99
CA ILE A 230 16.36 -15.06 -3.77
C ILE A 230 15.22 -15.54 -4.68
N GLY A 231 15.37 -16.69 -5.33
CA GLY A 231 14.32 -17.30 -6.15
C GLY A 231 13.01 -17.49 -5.38
N ARG A 232 13.08 -18.03 -4.16
CA ARG A 232 11.91 -18.15 -3.28
C ARG A 232 11.28 -16.79 -2.93
N LYS A 233 12.09 -15.77 -2.66
CA LYS A 233 11.58 -14.42 -2.36
C LYS A 233 10.86 -13.80 -3.58
N LEU A 234 11.42 -13.96 -4.78
CA LEU A 234 10.79 -13.52 -6.03
C LEU A 234 9.46 -14.24 -6.27
N GLU A 235 9.38 -15.54 -5.96
CA GLU A 235 8.13 -16.30 -6.03
C GLU A 235 7.08 -15.78 -5.04
N MET A 236 7.47 -15.49 -3.80
CA MET A 236 6.56 -14.93 -2.78
C MET A 236 6.03 -13.55 -3.16
N MET A 237 6.81 -12.75 -3.91
CA MET A 237 6.42 -11.42 -4.39
C MET A 237 5.55 -11.45 -5.65
N CYS A 238 5.21 -12.62 -6.20
CA CYS A 238 4.32 -12.74 -7.35
C CYS A 238 2.85 -12.87 -6.89
N PRO A 239 2.04 -11.79 -6.93
CA PRO A 239 0.64 -11.87 -6.49
C PRO A 239 -0.21 -12.80 -7.37
N ASN A 240 0.14 -12.93 -8.66
CA ASN A 240 -0.57 -13.77 -9.61
C ASN A 240 0.37 -14.78 -10.28
N ALA A 241 0.17 -16.07 -9.98
CA ALA A 241 0.93 -17.17 -10.58
C ALA A 241 0.72 -17.36 -12.10
N HIS A 242 -0.09 -16.52 -12.76
CA HIS A 242 -0.28 -16.55 -14.21
C HIS A 242 0.18 -15.28 -14.93
N ASP A 243 0.56 -14.24 -14.20
CA ASP A 243 1.07 -13.03 -14.81
C ASP A 243 2.49 -13.28 -15.35
N LYS A 244 2.64 -13.40 -16.67
CA LYS A 244 3.95 -13.60 -17.31
C LYS A 244 4.74 -12.29 -17.46
N GLN A 245 4.08 -11.15 -17.28
CA GLN A 245 4.67 -9.81 -17.41
C GLN A 245 5.10 -9.24 -16.06
N SER A 246 4.87 -9.98 -14.96
CA SER A 246 5.36 -9.61 -13.64
C SER A 246 6.89 -9.41 -13.66
N PRO A 247 7.41 -8.27 -13.17
CA PRO A 247 8.85 -8.01 -13.18
C PRO A 247 9.63 -9.07 -12.40
N PHE A 248 9.05 -9.60 -11.33
CA PHE A 248 9.67 -10.65 -10.52
C PHE A 248 9.88 -11.96 -11.29
N ARG A 249 8.95 -12.29 -12.19
CA ARG A 249 9.07 -13.48 -13.04
C ARG A 249 10.09 -13.32 -14.14
N LEU A 250 10.14 -12.13 -14.74
CA LEU A 250 11.17 -11.81 -15.73
C LEU A 250 12.57 -11.91 -15.11
N ILE A 251 12.75 -11.38 -13.90
CA ILE A 251 14.01 -11.53 -13.15
C ILE A 251 14.31 -13.01 -12.85
N ALA A 252 13.34 -13.77 -12.34
CA ALA A 252 13.54 -15.19 -12.00
C ALA A 252 13.89 -16.05 -13.23
N ALA A 253 13.25 -15.78 -14.38
CA ALA A 253 13.54 -16.46 -15.63
C ALA A 253 14.97 -16.14 -16.13
N ALA A 254 15.38 -14.88 -16.11
CA ALA A 254 16.73 -14.46 -16.50
C ALA A 254 17.81 -15.04 -15.55
N MET A 255 17.50 -15.18 -14.26
CA MET A 255 18.40 -15.77 -13.26
C MET A 255 18.68 -17.27 -13.48
N THR A 256 17.74 -17.99 -14.11
CA THR A 256 17.82 -19.45 -14.34
C THR A 256 18.23 -19.82 -15.77
N SER A 257 18.08 -18.92 -16.75
CA SER A 257 18.32 -19.20 -18.18
C SER A 257 19.75 -19.66 -18.49
N LYS A 258 20.76 -19.24 -17.72
CA LYS A 258 22.17 -19.68 -17.92
C LYS A 258 22.46 -21.11 -17.46
N GLU A 259 21.59 -21.74 -16.68
CA GLU A 259 21.77 -23.14 -16.27
C GLU A 259 21.51 -24.12 -17.42
N MET A 260 20.75 -23.73 -18.45
CA MET A 260 20.46 -24.57 -19.60
C MET A 260 21.61 -24.62 -20.63
N GLU A 261 22.44 -23.58 -20.72
CA GLU A 261 23.56 -23.54 -21.69
C GLU A 261 24.80 -24.31 -21.21
N HIS A 262 24.98 -24.51 -19.90
CA HIS A 262 26.14 -25.25 -19.34
C HIS A 262 25.91 -26.75 -19.11
N GLN A 263 24.70 -27.27 -19.36
CA GLN A 263 24.42 -28.72 -19.22
C GLN A 263 24.39 -29.49 -20.56
N GLN A 264 24.61 -28.83 -21.71
CA GLN A 264 24.56 -29.48 -23.03
C GLN A 264 25.92 -29.93 -23.61
N GLU A 265 27.04 -29.64 -22.95
CA GLU A 265 28.34 -30.15 -23.40
C GLU A 265 28.73 -31.43 -22.64
N THR A 266 28.14 -32.55 -23.03
CA THR A 266 28.76 -33.87 -22.83
C THR A 266 29.42 -34.32 -24.15
N PRO A 267 30.69 -34.73 -24.16
CA PRO A 267 31.34 -35.18 -25.37
C PRO A 267 30.83 -36.57 -25.74
N VAL A 268 30.11 -36.67 -26.85
CA VAL A 268 29.70 -37.94 -27.46
C VAL A 268 30.96 -38.66 -27.95
N GLN A 269 31.37 -39.71 -27.23
CA GLN A 269 32.32 -40.69 -27.75
C GLN A 269 31.59 -41.58 -28.77
N THR A 270 31.98 -41.46 -30.04
CA THR A 270 31.58 -42.34 -31.12
C THR A 270 32.24 -43.72 -30.96
N GLU A 271 31.46 -44.71 -30.51
CA GLU A 271 31.77 -46.14 -30.70
C GLU A 271 31.22 -46.64 -32.04
N LYS A 272 32.01 -47.50 -32.69
CA LYS A 272 31.78 -48.07 -34.03
C LYS A 272 30.56 -49.02 -34.09
N PRO A 273 29.94 -49.21 -35.27
CA PRO A 273 28.75 -50.03 -35.42
C PRO A 273 29.11 -51.53 -35.47
N ILE A 274 28.36 -52.35 -34.73
CA ILE A 274 28.37 -53.82 -34.84
C ILE A 274 27.17 -54.24 -35.69
N GLU A 275 27.46 -55.07 -36.70
CA GLU A 275 26.52 -55.67 -37.65
C GLU A 275 25.51 -56.61 -36.97
N ILE A 276 24.25 -56.53 -37.43
CA ILE A 276 23.14 -57.38 -37.00
C ILE A 276 23.08 -58.63 -37.90
N ILE A 277 23.19 -59.82 -37.30
CA ILE A 277 22.80 -61.10 -37.94
C ILE A 277 21.64 -61.70 -37.12
N PRO A 278 20.55 -62.19 -37.75
CA PRO A 278 19.34 -62.59 -37.03
C PRO A 278 19.25 -64.08 -36.67
N ASN A 279 18.51 -64.33 -35.59
CA ASN A 279 17.75 -65.54 -35.20
C ASN A 279 18.47 -66.88 -34.91
N THR A 280 18.25 -67.41 -33.69
CA THR A 280 17.54 -68.69 -33.43
C THR A 280 17.15 -68.88 -31.94
N SER A 281 15.85 -69.09 -31.69
CA SER A 281 15.21 -70.12 -30.84
C SER A 281 15.47 -70.30 -29.32
N ASN A 282 14.49 -69.84 -28.51
CA ASN A 282 13.68 -70.57 -27.49
C ASN A 282 14.33 -71.10 -26.15
N PRO A 283 13.58 -71.65 -25.15
CA PRO A 283 12.89 -70.97 -24.03
C PRO A 283 13.22 -71.51 -22.59
N ASN A 284 12.58 -70.93 -21.57
CA ASN A 284 12.37 -71.37 -20.17
C ASN A 284 13.53 -71.28 -19.15
N GLY A 285 13.23 -70.61 -18.03
CA GLY A 285 14.04 -70.64 -16.81
C GLY A 285 13.47 -69.76 -15.67
N MET A 286 12.35 -70.18 -15.07
CA MET A 286 11.96 -69.73 -13.72
C MET A 286 13.12 -69.97 -12.74
N PHE A 287 13.31 -69.11 -11.72
CA PHE A 287 13.37 -69.54 -10.30
C PHE A 287 13.51 -68.35 -9.33
N ASN A 288 12.48 -68.20 -8.49
CA ASN A 288 12.40 -67.77 -7.09
C ASN A 288 13.57 -67.05 -6.39
N SER A 289 13.19 -66.05 -5.57
CA SER A 289 13.42 -65.93 -4.10
C SER A 289 13.56 -64.44 -3.71
N GLN A 290 12.99 -63.83 -2.67
CA GLN A 290 12.21 -64.16 -1.47
C GLN A 290 11.61 -62.79 -1.02
N LEU A 291 10.31 -62.61 -0.81
CA LEU A 291 9.60 -62.72 0.48
C LEU A 291 10.38 -62.29 1.75
N ARG A 292 9.97 -61.14 2.32
CA ARG A 292 9.64 -60.94 3.76
C ARG A 292 8.93 -59.59 3.93
N ALA A 293 7.61 -59.58 4.14
CA ALA A 293 6.89 -59.70 5.43
C ALA A 293 6.64 -58.30 6.04
N ARG A 294 5.39 -57.79 6.04
CA ARG A 294 4.32 -57.97 7.08
C ARG A 294 4.82 -57.51 8.47
N LYS A 295 4.12 -56.72 9.30
CA LYS A 295 2.69 -56.37 9.41
C LYS A 295 2.52 -55.39 10.60
N ALA A 296 1.37 -54.68 10.60
CA ALA A 296 0.49 -54.31 11.74
C ALA A 296 1.04 -53.34 12.82
N SER A 297 0.52 -52.12 13.00
CA SER A 297 -0.82 -51.68 13.48
C SER A 297 -1.11 -52.03 14.95
N THR A 298 -1.22 -51.01 15.81
CA THR A 298 -2.38 -50.76 16.71
C THR A 298 -2.27 -49.41 17.46
N ASP A 299 -3.47 -48.89 17.75
CA ASP A 299 -3.95 -47.60 18.28
C ASP A 299 -3.45 -47.05 19.64
N ILE A 300 -3.26 -45.70 19.71
CA ILE A 300 -3.91 -44.63 20.55
C ILE A 300 -4.14 -44.92 22.07
N PRO A 301 -3.86 -44.00 23.06
CA PRO A 301 -4.43 -42.64 23.15
C PRO A 301 -3.66 -41.48 23.84
N LYS A 302 -4.14 -40.25 23.52
CA LYS A 302 -4.32 -39.01 24.34
C LYS A 302 -3.12 -38.40 25.09
N SER A 303 -2.80 -37.15 24.75
CA SER A 303 -3.03 -35.95 25.60
C SER A 303 -2.48 -34.67 24.94
N ALA A 304 -3.30 -33.61 24.94
CA ALA A 304 -2.89 -32.23 24.65
C ALA A 304 -2.01 -31.67 25.79
N PRO A 305 -1.32 -30.54 25.55
CA PRO A 305 -1.36 -29.48 26.54
C PRO A 305 -1.77 -28.14 25.94
N GLU A 306 -2.67 -27.50 26.68
CA GLU A 306 -2.99 -26.07 26.66
C GLU A 306 -1.74 -25.26 27.04
N TYR A 307 -1.54 -24.11 26.40
CA TYR A 307 -0.57 -23.12 26.84
C TYR A 307 -1.34 -22.01 27.56
N GLU A 308 -1.20 -21.98 28.88
CA GLU A 308 -1.60 -20.88 29.74
C GLU A 308 -0.71 -19.65 29.44
N TYR A 309 -1.37 -18.52 29.18
CA TYR A 309 -0.77 -17.20 29.08
C TYR A 309 -0.85 -16.57 30.48
N GLU A 310 0.26 -16.56 31.22
CA GLU A 310 0.35 -15.80 32.47
C GLU A 310 0.47 -14.31 32.16
N SER A 311 -0.60 -13.60 32.53
CA SER A 311 -0.71 -12.15 32.57
C SER A 311 -0.04 -11.63 33.84
N GLY A 312 1.20 -11.15 33.72
CA GLY A 312 1.91 -10.44 34.77
C GLY A 312 1.74 -8.92 34.63
N SER A 313 0.79 -8.37 35.38
CA SER A 313 0.67 -6.93 35.64
C SER A 313 1.72 -6.51 36.66
N GLU A 314 2.60 -5.59 36.31
CA GLU A 314 3.29 -4.72 37.28
C GLU A 314 2.87 -3.27 37.06
N SER A 315 2.11 -2.79 38.04
CA SER A 315 1.77 -1.41 38.30
C SER A 315 2.94 -0.75 39.04
N GLY A 316 3.50 0.32 38.49
CA GLY A 316 4.44 1.22 39.14
C GLY A 316 4.08 2.66 38.79
N SER A 317 3.74 3.42 39.82
CA SER A 317 3.35 4.83 39.86
C SER A 317 4.51 5.80 39.59
N ASP A 318 4.16 7.05 39.26
CA ASP A 318 4.71 8.34 39.74
C ASP A 318 4.49 9.38 38.63
N GLU A 319 3.40 10.15 38.65
CA GLU A 319 3.22 11.44 39.34
C GLU A 319 4.26 12.53 38.96
N GLU A 320 3.72 13.54 38.28
CA GLU A 320 3.99 14.98 38.39
C GLU A 320 5.44 15.51 38.48
N GLN A 321 5.82 16.27 37.45
CA GLN A 321 6.46 17.57 37.68
C GLN A 321 6.16 18.55 36.53
N GLU A 322 5.17 19.41 36.75
CA GLU A 322 5.18 20.77 36.22
C GLU A 322 6.37 21.53 36.83
N SER A 323 7.16 22.24 36.02
CA SER A 323 7.61 23.62 36.33
C SER A 323 8.52 24.22 35.26
N ARG A 324 7.91 25.11 34.47
CA ARG A 324 8.36 26.48 34.17
C ARG A 324 9.83 26.85 34.46
N LEU A 325 10.56 27.17 33.39
CA LEU A 325 11.60 28.22 33.34
C LEU A 325 11.43 28.90 31.97
N SER A 326 10.63 29.95 31.80
CA SER A 326 10.92 31.35 32.13
C SER A 326 12.41 31.74 32.08
N SER A 327 12.71 32.54 31.05
CA SER A 327 13.68 33.64 31.07
C SER A 327 15.15 33.29 31.28
N CYS A 328 15.95 33.41 30.22
CA CYS A 328 17.22 34.13 30.27
C CYS A 328 17.74 34.52 28.88
N CYS A 329 17.89 35.84 28.70
CA CYS A 329 18.91 36.54 27.90
C CYS A 329 18.76 36.62 26.38
N GLY A 330 18.65 37.86 25.89
CA GLY A 330 19.08 38.28 24.55
C GLY A 330 18.07 39.10 23.80
#